data_AF-A0A350UXI2-F1
#
_entry.id   AF-A0A350UXI2-F1
#
_cell.length_a   1.000
_cell.length_b   1.000
_cell.length_c   1.000
_cell.angle_alpha   90.00
_cell.angle_beta   90.00
_cell.angle_gamma   90.00
#
_symmetry.space_group_name_H-M   'P 1'
#
loop_
_entity.id
_entity.type
_entity.pdbx_description
1 polymer ?
#
loop_
_entity_poly.entity_id
_entity_poly.type
_entity_poly.pdbx_seq_one_letter_code
_entity_poly.pdbx_strand_id
1 'polypeptide(L)' 'MENEIDEEEEERSILWMKRFLTMLGTVCAVIGIIRQWPIVGKSYMEFIEGDGYLTLMLGLIMIVLGISVRLLIGQEKE' A
#
# COMPACT_ATOMS: atom_id res chain seq x y z
N MET A 1 24.86 -20.01 -13.37
CA MET A 1 23.63 -20.72 -13.78
C MET A 1 22.65 -20.96 -12.64
N GLU A 2 23.00 -21.45 -11.43
CA GLU A 2 22.04 -21.46 -10.30
C GLU A 2 21.75 -20.06 -9.74
N ASN A 3 22.78 -19.23 -9.52
CA ASN A 3 22.60 -17.88 -8.97
C ASN A 3 21.76 -16.94 -9.85
N GLU A 4 21.85 -17.07 -11.17
CA GLU A 4 21.11 -16.21 -12.12
C GLU A 4 19.60 -16.51 -12.12
N ILE A 5 19.22 -17.76 -11.82
CA ILE A 5 17.81 -18.17 -11.75
C ILE A 5 17.18 -17.68 -10.44
N ASP A 6 17.94 -17.70 -9.34
CA ASP A 6 17.49 -17.25 -8.01
C ASP A 6 17.22 -15.73 -7.99
N GLU A 7 18.10 -14.94 -8.62
CA GLU A 7 17.93 -13.48 -8.77
C GLU A 7 16.70 -13.10 -9.60
N GLU A 8 16.41 -13.81 -10.70
CA GLU A 8 15.21 -13.58 -11.52
C GLU A 8 13.91 -13.92 -10.78
N GLU A 9 13.92 -14.99 -9.96
CA GLU A 9 12.77 -15.35 -9.13
C GLU A 9 12.53 -14.33 -8.02
N GLU A 10 13.60 -13.80 -7.43
CA GLU A 10 13.54 -12.77 -6.40
C GLU A 10 12.96 -11.46 -6.98
N GLU A 11 13.47 -10.97 -8.11
CA GLU A 11 12.94 -9.80 -8.81
C GLU A 11 11.44 -9.95 -9.18
N ARG A 12 11.05 -11.15 -9.65
CA ARG A 12 9.67 -11.47 -9.99
C ARG A 12 8.78 -11.45 -8.74
N SER A 13 9.26 -12.02 -7.63
CA SER A 13 8.53 -12.06 -6.36
C SER A 13 8.29 -10.65 -5.81
N ILE A 14 9.29 -9.77 -5.91
CA ILE A 14 9.25 -8.38 -5.48
C ILE A 14 8.24 -7.58 -6.31
N LEU A 15 8.25 -7.76 -7.63
CA LEU A 15 7.28 -7.12 -8.53
C LEU A 15 5.84 -7.58 -8.21
N TRP A 16 5.67 -8.87 -7.90
CA TRP A 16 4.39 -9.44 -7.51
C TRP A 16 3.90 -8.88 -6.18
N MET A 17 4.78 -8.80 -5.18
CA MET A 17 4.49 -8.24 -3.86
C MET A 17 4.10 -6.77 -3.95
N LYS A 18 4.84 -5.96 -4.72
CA LYS A 18 4.48 -4.56 -5.01
C LYS A 18 3.08 -4.45 -5.60
N ARG A 19 2.78 -5.27 -6.61
CA ARG A 19 1.50 -5.22 -7.32
C ARG A 19 0.35 -5.61 -6.37
N PHE A 20 0.58 -6.61 -5.52
CA PHE A 20 -0.38 -7.04 -4.52
C PHE A 20 -0.64 -5.96 -3.46
N LEU A 21 0.42 -5.42 -2.83
CA LEU A 21 0.33 -4.35 -1.84
C LEU A 21 -0.39 -3.11 -2.38
N THR A 22 -0.06 -2.70 -3.60
CA THR A 22 -0.66 -1.50 -4.21
C THR A 22 -2.13 -1.73 -4.53
N MET A 23 -2.50 -2.89 -5.09
CA MET A 23 -3.89 -3.23 -5.36
C MET A 23 -4.72 -3.30 -4.07
N LEU A 24 -4.23 -4.03 -3.08
CA LEU A 24 -4.94 -4.26 -1.82
C LEU A 24 -5.05 -2.97 -1.00
N GLY A 25 -4.00 -2.15 -0.99
CA GLY A 25 -3.99 -0.79 -0.46
C GLY A 25 -5.03 0.11 -1.12
N THR A 26 -5.11 0.11 -2.46
CA THR A 26 -6.08 0.91 -3.21
C THR A 26 -7.52 0.51 -2.86
N VAL A 27 -7.82 -0.80 -2.81
CA VAL A 27 -9.14 -1.30 -2.43
C VAL A 27 -9.49 -0.89 -1.00
N CYS A 28 -8.58 -1.05 -0.04
CA CYS A 28 -8.79 -0.61 1.34
C CYS A 28 -9.00 0.89 1.45
N ALA A 29 -8.24 1.70 0.70
CA ALA A 29 -8.40 3.15 0.71
C ALA A 29 -9.79 3.57 0.18
N VAL A 30 -10.26 2.95 -0.91
CA VAL A 30 -11.61 3.21 -1.44
C VAL A 30 -12.69 2.83 -0.43
N ILE A 31 -12.60 1.64 0.19
CA ILE A 31 -13.54 1.20 1.22
C ILE A 31 -13.50 2.15 2.44
N GLY A 32 -12.30 2.56 2.86
CA GLY A 32 -12.09 3.52 3.94
C GLY A 32 -12.77 4.86 3.65
N ILE A 33 -12.63 5.40 2.44
CA ILE A 33 -13.32 6.64 2.02
C ILE A 33 -14.83 6.46 2.08
N ILE A 34 -15.36 5.35 1.56
CA ILE A 34 -16.82 5.08 1.55
C ILE A 34 -17.36 5.00 2.98
N ARG A 35 -16.66 4.30 3.90
CA ARG A 35 -17.08 4.17 5.30
C ARG A 35 -16.92 5.46 6.10
N GLN A 36 -15.92 6.27 5.75
CA GLN A 36 -15.63 7.53 6.44
C GLN A 36 -16.55 8.67 5.98
N TRP A 37 -17.16 8.54 4.81
CA TRP A 37 -18.10 9.50 4.24
C TRP A 37 -19.34 9.67 5.16
N PRO A 38 -19.82 10.90 5.43
CA PRO A 38 -19.32 12.19 4.97
C PRO A 38 -18.13 12.69 5.80
N ILE A 39 -17.14 13.24 5.10
CA ILE A 39 -15.92 13.83 5.68
C ILE A 39 -16.08 15.35 5.85
N VAL A 40 -16.90 15.97 4.99
CA VAL A 40 -17.14 17.42 4.97
C VAL A 40 -18.02 17.79 6.17
N GLY A 41 -17.53 18.71 7.01
CA GLY A 41 -18.23 19.20 8.19
C GLY A 41 -17.88 18.51 9.50
N LYS A 42 -17.10 17.42 9.47
CA LYS A 42 -16.55 16.80 10.69
C LYS A 42 -15.33 17.59 11.18
N SER A 43 -15.25 17.77 12.49
CA SER A 43 -14.01 18.16 13.15
C SER A 43 -12.94 17.07 13.00
N TYR A 44 -11.68 17.43 13.20
CA TYR A 44 -10.58 16.44 13.15
C TYR A 44 -10.78 15.28 14.14
N MET A 45 -11.40 15.52 15.30
CA MET A 45 -11.67 14.47 16.29
C MET A 45 -12.75 13.49 15.80
N GLU A 46 -13.87 14.00 15.28
CA GLU A 46 -14.93 13.16 14.70
C GLU A 46 -14.47 12.38 13.46
N PHE A 47 -13.45 12.87 12.78
CA PHE A 47 -12.81 12.13 11.70
C PHE A 47 -12.01 10.94 12.22
N ILE A 48 -11.18 11.11 13.25
CA ILE A 48 -10.35 10.02 13.80
C ILE A 48 -11.21 8.94 14.48
N GLU A 49 -12.33 9.33 15.09
CA GLU A 49 -13.27 8.42 15.74
C GLU A 49 -14.15 7.63 14.74
N GLY A 50 -14.19 8.06 13.47
CA GLY A 50 -14.98 7.38 12.45
C GLY A 50 -14.49 5.97 12.14
N ASP A 51 -15.43 5.02 11.98
CA ASP A 51 -15.16 3.61 11.68
C ASP A 51 -14.31 3.38 10.41
N GLY A 52 -14.29 4.35 9.49
CA GLY A 52 -13.53 4.28 8.26
C GLY A 52 -12.07 4.74 8.39
N TYR A 53 -11.70 5.43 9.48
CA TYR A 53 -10.40 6.07 9.62
C TYR A 53 -9.25 5.05 9.62
N LEU A 54 -9.33 4.01 10.45
CA LEU A 54 -8.29 2.98 10.52
C LEU A 54 -8.14 2.24 9.19
N THR A 55 -9.24 1.88 8.53
CA THR A 55 -9.23 1.22 7.22
C THR A 55 -8.62 2.12 6.14
N LEU A 56 -8.94 3.42 6.18
CA LEU A 56 -8.37 4.41 5.27
C LEU A 56 -6.85 4.55 5.49
N MET A 57 -6.42 4.74 6.74
CA MET A 57 -5.01 4.89 7.08
C MET A 57 -4.21 3.64 6.71
N LEU A 58 -4.75 2.45 6.99
CA LEU A 58 -4.14 1.19 6.58
C LEU A 58 -4.00 1.09 5.05
N GLY A 59 -5.06 1.45 4.31
CA GLY A 59 -5.03 1.48 2.85
C GLY A 59 -3.95 2.42 2.30
N LEU A 60 -3.85 3.64 2.85
CA LEU A 60 -2.83 4.62 2.47
C LEU A 60 -1.41 4.12 2.79
N ILE A 61 -1.20 3.54 3.98
CA ILE A 61 0.10 2.96 4.37
C ILE A 61 0.48 1.82 3.42
N MET A 62 -0.44 0.92 3.08
CA MET A 62 -0.18 -0.18 2.14
C MET A 62 0.19 0.32 0.74
N ILE A 63 -0.44 1.40 0.26
CA ILE A 63 -0.09 2.03 -1.02
C ILE A 63 1.32 2.62 -0.95
N VAL A 64 1.62 3.39 0.10
CA VAL A 64 2.95 4.00 0.30
C VAL A 64 4.03 2.92 0.38
N LEU A 65 3.79 1.84 1.12
CA LEU A 65 4.69 0.70 1.20
C LEU A 65 4.87 0.04 -0.17
N GLY A 66 3.78 -0.25 -0.90
CA GLY A 66 3.83 -0.84 -2.24
C GLY A 66 4.63 0.00 -3.25
N ILE A 67 4.54 1.32 -3.18
CA ILE A 67 5.38 2.23 -3.99
C ILE A 67 6.84 2.19 -3.51
N SER A 68 7.04 2.22 -2.19
CA SER A 68 8.35 2.24 -1.54
C SER A 68 9.11 0.93 -1.63
N VAL A 69 8.47 -0.21 -1.94
CA VAL A 69 9.14 -1.50 -2.16
C VAL A 69 10.31 -1.35 -3.14
N ARG A 70 10.15 -0.57 -4.22
CA ARG A 70 11.24 -0.31 -5.18
C ARG A 70 12.37 0.56 -4.63
N LEU A 71 12.08 1.44 -3.68
CA LEU A 71 13.07 2.29 -3.01
C LEU A 71 13.83 1.50 -1.93
N LEU A 72 13.13 0.62 -1.20
CA LEU A 72 13.68 -0.15 -0.09
C LEU A 72 14.58 -1.31 -0.54
N ILE A 73 14.26 -1.93 -1.67
CA ILE A 73 15.05 -3.02 -2.26
C ILE A 73 16.30 -2.51 -2.98
N GLY A 74 16.46 -1.19 -3.09
CA GLY A 74 17.62 -0.60 -3.69
C GLY A 74 17.54 -0.65 -5.22
N GLN A 75 17.99 0.44 -5.83
CA GLN A 75 18.41 0.43 -7.22
C GLN A 75 19.69 -0.39 -7.32
N GLU A 76 19.61 -1.71 -7.28
CA GLU A 76 20.78 -2.58 -7.51
C GLU A 76 21.01 -2.78 -9.02
N LYS A 77 20.90 -1.68 -9.79
CA LYS A 77 21.24 -1.59 -11.21
C LYS A 77 21.73 -0.18 -11.54
N GLU A 78 22.92 0.17 -11.02
CA GLU A 78 23.95 0.91 -11.76
C GLU A 78 25.34 0.33 -11.43
#